data_AF-A0A9P7ECT0-F1
#
_entry.id   AF-A0A9P7ECT0-F1
#
_cell.length_a   1.000
_cell.length_b   1.000
_cell.length_c   1.000
_cell.angle_alpha   90.00
_cell.angle_beta   90.00
_cell.angle_gamma   90.00
#
_symmetry.space_group_name_H-M   'P 1'
#
loop_
_entity.id
_entity.type
_entity.pdbx_description
1 polymer ?
#
loop_
_entity_poly.entity_id
_entity_poly.type
_entity_poly.pdbx_seq_one_letter_code
_entity_poly.pdbx_strand_id
1 'polypeptide(L)'
;MQNRSQRSRKRVRVPAALHTELTEHAMLIKTIRTNHLLNLTHQLYSHASAQRAVDLENIRQGKGKLKSRDTWTTWPLIDCFIPEWLVEDEVKSLAEAVAHQLKTKCLSGGHRHQSESQDDVEEKDDDELEPLSPSFFQALVWQATKVLVCILDSILEQRPAVADSMQNRMWAFNWEGVLRVLISGMTLDRTVVSAASKRLSSIYGSSKGLDIALSRIGRIESRTSVLAELSERHEDAFLQQPTLV
;
A
#
# COMPACT_ATOMS: atom_id res chain seq x y z
N MET A 1 59.37 11.09 -18.10
CA MET A 1 58.77 11.35 -16.78
C MET A 1 57.76 12.50 -16.94
N GLN A 2 56.45 12.22 -16.86
CA GLN A 2 55.38 13.20 -17.07
C GLN A 2 54.49 13.25 -15.81
N ASN A 3 54.62 14.32 -15.04
CA ASN A 3 53.79 14.60 -13.87
C ASN A 3 52.48 15.27 -14.31
N ARG A 4 51.38 14.50 -14.33
CA ARG A 4 50.02 15.05 -14.49
C ARG A 4 49.57 15.67 -13.16
N SER A 5 49.68 16.99 -13.08
CA SER A 5 49.14 17.82 -12.01
C SER A 5 47.62 17.67 -11.91
N GLN A 6 47.13 16.97 -10.88
CA GLN A 6 45.71 16.90 -10.52
C GLN A 6 45.26 18.25 -9.95
N ARG A 7 44.64 19.10 -10.79
CA ARG A 7 43.88 20.26 -10.31
C ARG A 7 42.62 19.78 -9.60
N SER A 8 42.58 19.94 -8.27
CA SER A 8 41.39 19.68 -7.46
C SER A 8 40.28 20.64 -7.88
N ARG A 9 39.20 20.09 -8.43
CA ARG A 9 37.98 20.87 -8.71
C ARG A 9 37.40 21.30 -7.37
N LYS A 10 37.42 22.61 -7.10
CA LYS A 10 36.75 23.21 -5.95
C LYS A 10 35.27 22.85 -6.05
N ARG A 11 34.80 22.00 -5.13
CA ARG A 11 33.37 21.62 -5.09
C ARG A 11 32.57 22.87 -4.75
N VAL A 12 31.56 23.16 -5.56
CA VAL A 12 30.62 24.25 -5.34
C VAL A 12 30.02 24.05 -3.94
N ARG A 13 30.27 24.99 -3.02
CA ARG A 13 29.70 24.94 -1.68
C ARG A 13 28.23 25.27 -1.80
N VAL A 14 27.39 24.32 -1.40
CA VAL A 14 25.95 24.52 -1.33
C VAL A 14 25.68 25.44 -0.12
N PRO A 15 24.79 26.43 -0.24
CA PRO A 15 24.41 27.32 0.85
C PRO A 15 23.89 26.53 2.07
N ALA A 16 24.22 26.99 3.28
CA ALA A 16 23.88 26.31 4.53
C ALA A 16 22.35 26.08 4.71
N ALA A 17 21.53 27.00 4.22
CA ALA A 17 20.06 26.89 4.26
C ALA A 17 19.51 25.71 3.43
N LEU A 18 20.18 25.35 2.33
CA LEU A 18 19.79 24.19 1.52
C LEU A 18 20.20 22.86 2.16
N HIS A 19 21.23 22.86 3.01
CA HIS A 19 21.63 21.68 3.74
C HIS A 19 20.63 21.30 4.83
N THR A 20 20.02 22.27 5.51
CA THR A 20 19.02 22.01 6.54
C THR A 20 17.76 21.39 5.94
N GLU A 21 17.27 21.96 4.83
CA GLU A 21 16.06 21.49 4.13
C GLU A 21 16.25 20.08 3.54
N LEU A 22 17.39 19.81 2.89
CA LEU A 22 17.72 18.47 2.39
C LEU A 22 17.85 17.42 3.50
N THR A 23 18.31 17.84 4.68
CA THR A 23 18.42 16.94 5.84
C THR A 23 17.04 16.60 6.41
N GLU A 24 16.11 17.55 6.40
CA GLU A 24 14.74 17.39 6.87
C GLU A 24 13.93 16.45 5.95
N HIS A 25 14.00 16.65 4.63
CA HIS A 25 13.36 15.72 3.67
C HIS A 25 13.95 14.30 3.73
N ALA A 26 15.25 14.17 3.96
CA ALA A 26 15.89 12.88 4.13
C ALA A 26 15.47 12.16 5.44
N MET A 27 15.14 12.91 6.49
CA MET A 27 14.56 12.38 7.74
C MET A 27 13.13 11.87 7.50
N LEU A 28 12.30 12.62 6.77
CA LEU A 28 10.92 12.25 6.45
C LEU A 28 10.82 10.96 5.59
N ILE A 29 11.72 10.81 4.60
CA ILE A 29 11.77 9.58 3.78
C ILE A 29 12.20 8.36 4.62
N LYS A 30 13.01 8.57 5.67
CA LYS A 30 13.42 7.49 6.59
C LYS A 30 12.30 7.06 7.53
N THR A 31 11.49 7.98 8.07
CA THR A 31 10.38 7.65 8.96
C THR A 31 9.28 6.84 8.27
N ILE A 32 8.99 7.12 6.99
CA ILE A 32 7.98 6.37 6.23
C ILE A 32 8.39 4.90 6.02
N ARG A 33 9.69 4.59 5.93
CA ARG A 33 10.18 3.22 5.69
C ARG A 33 10.28 2.34 6.94
N THR A 34 10.26 2.91 8.15
CA THR A 34 10.54 2.16 9.40
C THR A 34 9.31 1.48 10.00
N ASN A 35 8.10 1.99 9.80
CA ASN A 35 6.87 1.40 10.36
C ASN A 35 6.59 -0.04 9.87
N HIS A 36 6.96 -0.35 8.63
CA HIS A 36 6.73 -1.67 8.04
C HIS A 36 7.77 -2.73 8.46
N LEU A 37 8.89 -2.30 9.05
CA LEU A 37 10.00 -3.16 9.48
C LEU A 37 9.87 -3.62 10.95
N LEU A 38 9.14 -2.86 11.78
CA LEU A 38 9.03 -3.07 13.23
C LEU A 38 8.35 -4.38 13.63
N ASN A 39 7.32 -4.81 12.89
CA ASN A 39 6.58 -6.04 13.21
C ASN A 39 7.41 -7.31 12.89
N LEU A 40 8.20 -7.26 11.82
CA LEU A 40 9.13 -8.35 11.44
C LEU A 40 10.31 -8.47 12.40
N THR A 41 10.86 -7.35 12.88
CA THR A 41 11.96 -7.38 13.85
C THR A 41 11.56 -8.02 15.18
N HIS A 42 10.31 -7.86 15.63
CA HIS A 42 9.87 -8.44 16.89
C HIS A 42 9.83 -9.99 16.86
N GLN A 43 9.29 -10.58 15.78
CA GLN A 43 9.29 -12.03 15.59
C GLN A 43 10.71 -12.59 15.44
N LEU A 44 11.57 -11.92 14.67
CA LEU A 44 12.96 -12.35 14.49
C LEU A 44 13.76 -12.26 15.79
N TYR A 45 13.46 -11.27 16.64
CA TYR A 45 14.12 -11.12 17.93
C TYR A 45 13.74 -12.22 18.93
N SER A 46 12.45 -12.58 18.98
CA SER A 46 11.97 -13.70 19.82
C SER A 46 12.57 -15.04 19.40
N HIS A 47 12.73 -15.26 18.08
CA HIS A 47 13.33 -16.50 17.57
C HIS A 47 14.84 -16.54 17.80
N ALA A 48 15.54 -15.41 17.59
CA ALA A 48 16.98 -15.31 17.80
C ALA A 48 17.38 -15.42 19.28
N SER A 49 16.57 -14.91 20.20
CA SER A 49 16.84 -15.02 21.64
C SER A 49 16.70 -16.47 22.14
N ALA A 50 15.69 -17.20 21.67
CA ALA A 50 15.55 -18.63 21.93
C ALA A 50 16.74 -19.44 21.39
N GLN A 51 17.20 -19.12 20.17
CA GLN A 51 18.36 -19.77 19.56
C GLN A 51 19.66 -19.54 20.37
N ARG A 52 19.86 -18.32 20.92
CA ARG A 52 21.03 -17.99 21.75
C ARG A 52 21.08 -18.78 23.06
N ALA A 53 19.92 -19.08 23.66
CA ALA A 53 19.89 -19.89 24.88
C ALA A 53 20.44 -21.31 24.61
N VAL A 54 20.05 -21.89 23.47
CA VAL A 54 20.52 -23.22 23.03
C VAL A 54 22.01 -23.20 22.69
N ASP A 55 22.48 -22.17 21.98
CA ASP A 55 23.91 -22.05 21.62
C ASP A 55 24.81 -21.83 22.85
N LEU A 56 24.35 -21.09 23.86
CA LEU A 56 25.08 -20.94 25.12
C LEU A 56 25.19 -22.24 25.90
N GLU A 57 24.14 -23.06 25.89
CA GLU A 57 24.14 -24.41 26.49
C GLU A 57 25.18 -25.32 25.78
N ASN A 58 25.24 -25.25 24.45
CA ASN A 58 26.20 -26.02 23.64
C ASN A 58 27.66 -25.58 23.86
N ILE A 59 27.91 -24.28 24.06
CA ILE A 59 29.24 -23.74 24.37
C ILE A 59 29.72 -24.22 25.75
N ARG A 60 28.83 -24.30 26.75
CA ARG A 60 29.18 -24.83 28.08
C ARG A 60 29.64 -26.29 28.04
N GLN A 61 29.18 -27.06 27.07
CA GLN A 61 29.58 -28.46 26.90
C GLN A 61 30.90 -28.64 26.12
N GLY A 62 31.63 -27.56 25.82
CA GLY A 62 32.98 -27.60 25.26
C GLY A 62 33.07 -28.07 23.80
N LYS A 63 31.93 -28.28 23.12
CA LYS A 63 31.86 -28.77 21.74
C LYS A 63 31.54 -27.64 20.76
N GLY A 64 32.44 -26.67 20.59
CA GLY A 64 32.30 -25.73 19.48
C GLY A 64 33.24 -24.53 19.52
N LYS A 65 33.96 -24.30 18.41
CA LYS A 65 34.60 -23.00 18.15
C LYS A 65 33.50 -21.99 17.80
N LEU A 66 33.44 -20.86 18.52
CA LEU A 66 32.58 -19.73 18.17
C LEU A 66 32.90 -19.30 16.73
N LYS A 67 32.00 -19.61 15.79
CA LYS A 67 32.02 -18.97 14.48
C LYS A 67 31.86 -17.47 14.74
N SER A 68 32.81 -16.69 14.20
CA SER A 68 32.80 -15.23 14.14
C SER A 68 31.40 -14.66 14.32
N ARG A 69 31.14 -14.07 15.49
CA ARG A 69 29.89 -13.40 15.86
C ARG A 69 29.42 -12.60 14.65
N ASP A 70 28.29 -13.01 14.09
CA ASP A 70 27.64 -12.22 13.06
C ASP A 70 27.18 -10.94 13.76
N THR A 71 27.95 -9.88 13.55
CA THR A 71 27.75 -8.57 14.18
C THR A 71 26.64 -7.91 13.38
N TRP A 72 25.43 -8.45 13.48
CA TRP A 72 24.25 -7.78 12.99
C TRP A 72 24.23 -6.44 13.71
N THR A 73 24.53 -5.38 12.96
CA THR A 73 24.31 -4.01 13.38
C THR A 73 22.85 -3.94 13.79
N THR A 74 22.61 -3.99 15.11
CA THR A 74 21.37 -3.55 15.71
C THR A 74 21.24 -2.11 15.29
N TRP A 75 20.47 -1.90 14.21
CA TRP A 75 20.01 -0.59 13.85
C TRP A 75 19.42 0.01 15.12
N PRO A 76 19.77 1.26 15.50
CA PRO A 76 19.11 1.91 16.59
C PRO A 76 17.61 1.89 16.25
N LEU A 77 16.85 1.07 16.98
CA LEU A 77 15.40 1.14 16.99
C LEU A 77 15.10 2.54 17.53
N ILE A 78 14.95 3.49 16.62
CA ILE A 78 14.46 4.81 16.95
C ILE A 78 13.08 4.56 17.55
N ASP A 79 12.83 5.10 18.75
CA ASP A 79 11.54 5.04 19.43
C ASP A 79 10.45 5.52 18.48
N CYS A 80 9.76 4.56 17.83
CA CYS A 80 8.70 4.88 16.89
C CYS A 80 7.42 5.06 17.70
N PHE A 81 6.84 6.25 17.61
CA PHE A 81 5.55 6.54 18.21
C PHE A 81 4.51 5.59 17.61
N ILE A 82 3.82 4.87 18.48
CA ILE A 82 2.61 4.12 18.12
C ILE A 82 1.67 5.16 17.49
N PRO A 83 1.24 4.99 16.23
CA PRO A 83 0.33 5.94 15.62
C PRO A 83 -0.92 6.02 16.50
N GLU A 84 -1.27 7.23 16.91
CA GLU A 84 -2.49 7.49 17.70
C GLU A 84 -3.76 7.17 16.89
N TRP A 85 -3.62 7.06 15.57
CA TRP A 85 -4.68 6.83 14.62
C TRP A 85 -4.73 5.36 14.20
N LEU A 86 -5.82 4.67 14.54
CA LEU A 86 -6.02 3.27 14.18
C LEU A 86 -6.64 3.13 12.77
N VAL A 87 -6.62 1.92 12.20
CA VAL A 87 -7.22 1.66 10.88
C VAL A 87 -8.74 1.89 10.93
N GLU A 88 -9.35 1.59 12.07
CA GLU A 88 -10.74 1.85 12.38
C GLU A 88 -11.08 3.34 12.22
N ASP A 89 -10.26 4.22 12.79
CA ASP A 89 -10.48 5.67 12.75
C ASP A 89 -10.38 6.21 11.31
N GLU A 90 -9.44 5.68 10.52
CA GLU A 90 -9.28 6.03 9.10
C GLU A 90 -10.49 5.59 8.28
N VAL A 91 -10.93 4.35 8.48
CA VAL A 91 -12.11 3.81 7.78
C VAL A 91 -13.36 4.60 8.16
N LYS A 92 -13.47 5.01 9.44
CA LYS A 92 -14.59 5.83 9.92
C LYS A 92 -14.60 7.19 9.21
N SER A 93 -13.47 7.90 9.23
CA SER A 93 -13.34 9.21 8.59
C SER A 93 -13.62 9.14 7.08
N LEU A 94 -13.14 8.10 6.39
CA LEU A 94 -13.42 7.89 4.97
C LEU A 94 -14.89 7.59 4.71
N ALA A 95 -15.52 6.76 5.54
CA ALA A 95 -16.93 6.42 5.39
C ALA A 95 -17.84 7.64 5.58
N GLU A 96 -17.55 8.47 6.59
CA GLU A 96 -18.22 9.75 6.82
C GLU A 96 -18.03 10.69 5.63
N ALA A 97 -16.80 10.83 5.12
CA ALA A 97 -16.52 11.67 3.95
C ALA A 97 -17.28 11.20 2.69
N VAL A 98 -17.39 9.88 2.47
CA VAL A 98 -18.17 9.33 1.36
C VAL A 98 -19.68 9.55 1.57
N ALA A 99 -20.18 9.39 2.79
CA ALA A 99 -21.58 9.67 3.11
C ALA A 99 -21.94 11.14 2.82
N HIS A 100 -21.08 12.09 3.22
CA HIS A 100 -21.24 13.51 2.88
C HIS A 100 -21.22 13.76 1.36
N GLN A 101 -20.31 13.12 0.62
CA GLN A 101 -20.25 13.25 -0.84
C GLN A 101 -21.49 12.69 -1.54
N LEU A 102 -22.08 11.62 -1.02
CA LEU A 102 -23.31 11.05 -1.55
C LEU A 102 -24.51 11.96 -1.25
N LYS A 103 -24.62 12.48 -0.01
CA LYS A 103 -25.68 13.42 0.38
C LYS A 103 -25.67 14.66 -0.51
N THR A 104 -24.50 15.29 -0.70
CA THR A 104 -24.34 16.49 -1.54
C THR A 104 -24.64 16.23 -3.02
N LYS A 105 -24.21 15.08 -3.58
CA LYS A 105 -24.49 14.73 -4.98
C LYS A 105 -25.99 14.48 -5.23
N CYS A 106 -26.69 13.82 -4.33
CA CYS A 106 -28.12 13.57 -4.47
C CYS A 106 -28.94 14.86 -4.47
N LEU A 107 -28.55 15.85 -3.66
CA LEU A 107 -29.21 17.15 -3.61
C LEU A 107 -28.92 18.01 -4.86
N SER A 108 -27.70 17.93 -5.41
CA SER A 108 -27.30 18.70 -6.60
C SER A 108 -27.80 18.10 -7.93
N GLY A 109 -28.18 16.82 -7.97
CA GLY A 109 -28.52 16.12 -9.21
C GLY A 109 -29.92 16.42 -9.79
N GLY A 110 -30.79 17.11 -9.05
CA GLY A 110 -32.20 17.28 -9.40
C GLY A 110 -32.59 18.56 -10.14
N HIS A 111 -31.75 19.59 -10.19
CA HIS A 111 -32.14 20.89 -10.76
C HIS A 111 -31.09 21.45 -11.73
N ARG A 112 -31.11 20.92 -12.95
CA ARG A 112 -30.63 21.64 -14.14
C ARG A 112 -31.81 22.36 -14.80
N HIS A 113 -32.47 23.25 -14.06
CA HIS A 113 -33.34 24.26 -14.67
C HIS A 113 -32.92 25.64 -14.14
N GLN A 114 -32.51 26.49 -15.09
CA GLN A 114 -32.20 27.90 -14.91
C GLN A 114 -33.29 28.58 -14.08
N SER A 115 -32.93 29.11 -12.91
CA SER A 115 -33.55 30.30 -12.37
C SER A 115 -32.54 31.00 -11.48
N GLU A 116 -32.03 32.10 -11.99
CA GLU A 116 -31.31 33.12 -11.25
C GLU A 116 -32.28 33.74 -10.23
N SER A 117 -32.28 33.24 -9.00
CA SER A 117 -32.89 33.96 -7.89
C SER A 117 -31.95 33.86 -6.70
N GLN A 118 -31.14 34.90 -6.63
CA GLN A 118 -30.27 35.31 -5.56
C GLN A 118 -31.15 35.73 -4.37
N ASP A 119 -31.28 34.88 -3.36
CA ASP A 119 -31.75 35.31 -2.04
C ASP A 119 -31.03 34.50 -0.96
N ASP A 120 -30.42 35.27 -0.05
CA ASP A 120 -29.71 34.84 1.15
C ASP A 120 -30.62 33.97 2.04
N VAL A 121 -30.26 32.70 2.23
CA VAL A 121 -30.84 31.88 3.31
C VAL A 121 -29.72 31.21 4.08
N GLU A 122 -29.76 31.45 5.38
CA GLU A 122 -28.74 31.20 6.39
C GLU A 122 -28.26 29.74 6.42
N GLU A 123 -26.97 29.56 6.15
CA GLU A 123 -26.15 28.41 6.53
C GLU A 123 -26.21 28.21 8.06
N LYS A 124 -26.99 27.25 8.57
CA LYS A 124 -26.68 26.59 9.85
C LYS A 124 -27.49 25.35 10.22
N ASP A 125 -27.78 24.47 9.26
CA ASP A 125 -28.11 23.10 9.63
C ASP A 125 -26.80 22.30 9.70
N ASP A 126 -26.21 22.28 10.89
CA ASP A 126 -25.33 21.21 11.37
C ASP A 126 -26.16 19.91 11.35
N ASP A 127 -26.42 19.39 10.15
CA ASP A 127 -26.98 18.08 9.94
C ASP A 127 -25.93 17.06 10.38
N GLU A 128 -25.85 16.86 11.68
CA GLU A 128 -25.12 15.79 12.34
C GLU A 128 -25.53 14.50 11.63
N LEU A 129 -24.64 13.97 10.79
CA LEU A 129 -24.93 12.77 10.03
C LEU A 129 -25.28 11.67 11.01
N GLU A 130 -26.39 10.98 10.75
CA GLU A 130 -26.76 9.81 11.53
C GLU A 130 -25.57 8.85 11.54
N PRO A 131 -25.01 8.52 12.72
CA PRO A 131 -23.81 7.73 12.81
C PRO A 131 -24.04 6.37 12.15
N LEU A 132 -23.05 5.92 11.36
CA LEU A 132 -23.11 4.62 10.69
C LEU A 132 -23.42 3.53 11.72
N SER A 133 -24.36 2.64 11.38
CA SER A 133 -24.67 1.49 12.23
C SER A 133 -23.38 0.75 12.59
N PRO A 134 -23.14 0.43 13.88
CA PRO A 134 -21.87 -0.13 14.34
C PRO A 134 -21.54 -1.46 13.65
N SER A 135 -22.55 -2.26 13.29
CA SER A 135 -22.38 -3.52 12.56
C SER A 135 -21.86 -3.29 11.14
N PHE A 136 -22.37 -2.26 10.45
CA PHE A 136 -21.93 -1.91 9.10
C PHE A 136 -20.50 -1.36 9.13
N PHE A 137 -20.20 -0.50 10.10
CA PHE A 137 -18.85 0.02 10.30
C PHE A 137 -17.83 -1.10 10.54
N GLN A 138 -18.13 -2.05 11.43
CA GLN A 138 -17.24 -3.19 11.69
C GLN A 138 -17.03 -4.06 10.44
N ALA A 139 -18.08 -4.29 9.65
CA ALA A 139 -17.96 -5.01 8.39
C ALA A 139 -17.07 -4.26 7.38
N LEU A 140 -17.17 -2.94 7.32
CA LEU A 140 -16.35 -2.10 6.45
C LEU A 140 -14.88 -2.15 6.86
N VAL A 141 -14.59 -2.02 8.17
CA VAL A 141 -13.22 -2.16 8.72
C VAL A 141 -12.65 -3.52 8.38
N TRP A 142 -13.40 -4.60 8.63
CA TRP A 142 -12.98 -5.96 8.31
C TRP A 142 -12.64 -6.11 6.83
N GLN A 143 -13.51 -5.59 5.96
CA GLN A 143 -13.30 -5.68 4.52
C GLN A 143 -12.09 -4.85 4.07
N ALA A 144 -11.90 -3.64 4.60
CA ALA A 144 -10.75 -2.80 4.32
C ALA A 144 -9.44 -3.47 4.76
N THR A 145 -9.41 -4.02 5.97
CA THR A 145 -8.26 -4.78 6.51
C THR A 145 -7.96 -5.99 5.64
N LYS A 146 -8.98 -6.75 5.24
CA LYS A 146 -8.80 -7.91 4.35
C LYS A 146 -8.18 -7.51 3.02
N VAL A 147 -8.68 -6.43 2.40
CA VAL A 147 -8.11 -5.91 1.14
C VAL A 147 -6.66 -5.47 1.34
N LEU A 148 -6.35 -4.78 2.45
CA LEU A 148 -4.99 -4.36 2.76
C LEU A 148 -4.04 -5.55 2.92
N VAL A 149 -4.45 -6.59 3.64
CA VAL A 149 -3.67 -7.83 3.79
C VAL A 149 -3.43 -8.47 2.42
N CYS A 150 -4.47 -8.59 1.58
CA CYS A 150 -4.29 -9.13 0.23
C CYS A 150 -3.35 -8.30 -0.64
N ILE A 151 -3.37 -6.97 -0.51
CA ILE A 151 -2.43 -6.06 -1.20
C ILE A 151 -1.00 -6.36 -0.74
N LEU A 152 -0.77 -6.47 0.57
CA LEU A 152 0.54 -6.73 1.15
C LEU A 152 1.05 -8.13 0.76
N ASP A 153 0.22 -9.15 0.84
CA ASP A 153 0.56 -10.51 0.41
C ASP A 153 0.92 -10.55 -1.08
N SER A 154 0.15 -9.87 -1.93
CA SER A 154 0.46 -9.78 -3.37
C SER A 154 1.81 -9.11 -3.63
N ILE A 155 2.16 -8.09 -2.85
CA ILE A 155 3.48 -7.43 -2.94
C ILE A 155 4.58 -8.38 -2.46
N LEU A 156 4.33 -9.14 -1.39
CA LEU A 156 5.27 -10.11 -0.85
C LEU A 156 5.53 -11.28 -1.80
N GLU A 157 4.51 -11.77 -2.51
CA GLU A 157 4.66 -12.83 -3.52
C GLU A 157 5.53 -12.42 -4.71
N GLN A 158 5.55 -11.13 -5.04
CA GLN A 158 6.38 -10.59 -6.11
C GLN A 158 7.85 -10.43 -5.69
N ARG A 159 8.18 -10.73 -4.43
CA ARG A 159 9.54 -10.69 -3.91
C ARG A 159 10.31 -11.92 -4.41
N PRO A 160 11.35 -11.76 -5.25
CA PRO A 160 12.20 -12.89 -5.59
C PRO A 160 12.85 -13.45 -4.31
N ALA A 161 12.99 -14.77 -4.21
CA ALA A 161 13.73 -15.39 -3.13
C ALA A 161 15.20 -14.99 -3.26
N VAL A 162 15.64 -14.01 -2.46
CA VAL A 162 17.03 -13.55 -2.42
C VAL A 162 17.64 -13.97 -1.10
N ALA A 163 18.94 -14.29 -1.11
CA ALA A 163 19.70 -14.55 0.11
C ALA A 163 19.54 -13.41 1.12
N ASP A 164 19.55 -13.74 2.42
CA ASP A 164 19.29 -12.78 3.51
C ASP A 164 20.16 -11.51 3.45
N SER A 165 21.42 -11.67 3.02
CA SER A 165 22.37 -10.57 2.83
C SER A 165 22.00 -9.58 1.72
N MET A 166 21.07 -9.94 0.83
CA MET A 166 20.60 -9.13 -0.29
C MET A 166 19.18 -8.59 -0.09
N GLN A 167 18.51 -8.92 1.01
CA GLN A 167 17.14 -8.45 1.29
C GLN A 167 17.06 -6.91 1.34
N ASN A 168 18.12 -6.23 1.79
CA ASN A 168 18.22 -4.77 1.83
C ASN A 168 18.56 -4.12 0.48
N ARG A 169 18.84 -4.92 -0.56
CA ARG A 169 19.13 -4.43 -1.92
C ARG A 169 17.89 -4.38 -2.81
N MET A 170 16.73 -4.72 -2.28
CA MET A 170 15.52 -4.65 -3.07
C MET A 170 15.14 -3.20 -3.32
N TRP A 171 14.71 -2.94 -4.55
CA TRP A 171 14.26 -1.63 -4.96
C TRP A 171 13.06 -1.18 -4.14
N ALA A 172 13.01 0.12 -3.87
CA ALA A 172 11.83 0.74 -3.30
C ALA A 172 10.66 0.50 -4.25
N PHE A 173 9.57 -0.07 -3.73
CA PHE A 173 8.34 -0.17 -4.48
C PHE A 173 7.79 1.23 -4.69
N ASN A 174 7.63 1.64 -5.94
CA ASN A 174 6.86 2.84 -6.27
C ASN A 174 5.37 2.51 -6.24
N TRP A 175 4.52 3.53 -6.10
CA TRP A 175 3.07 3.37 -6.08
C TRP A 175 2.55 2.70 -7.38
N GLU A 176 3.23 2.93 -8.51
CA GLU A 176 2.93 2.29 -9.79
C GLU A 176 3.18 0.78 -9.75
N GLY A 177 4.27 0.37 -9.09
CA GLY A 177 4.59 -1.03 -8.85
C GLY A 177 3.49 -1.68 -8.04
N VAL A 178 3.03 -1.02 -6.98
CA VAL A 178 1.91 -1.52 -6.15
C VAL A 178 0.69 -1.75 -7.04
N LEU A 179 0.25 -0.73 -7.79
CA LEU A 179 -0.90 -0.88 -8.69
C LEU A 179 -0.67 -1.98 -9.72
N ARG A 180 0.52 -2.10 -10.32
CA ARG A 180 0.81 -3.15 -11.31
C ARG A 180 0.70 -4.56 -10.71
N VAL A 181 1.16 -4.75 -9.48
CA VAL A 181 1.02 -6.02 -8.76
C VAL A 181 -0.45 -6.32 -8.51
N LEU A 182 -1.20 -5.34 -8.03
CA LEU A 182 -2.64 -5.48 -7.77
C LEU A 182 -3.43 -5.81 -9.03
N ILE A 183 -3.11 -5.14 -10.12
CA ILE A 183 -3.68 -5.39 -11.45
C ILE A 183 -3.40 -6.82 -11.94
N SER A 184 -2.26 -7.39 -11.55
CA SER A 184 -1.83 -8.72 -12.01
C SER A 184 -2.34 -9.85 -11.13
N GLY A 185 -2.48 -9.60 -9.82
CA GLY A 185 -2.81 -10.62 -8.82
C GLY A 185 -4.25 -10.59 -8.30
N MET A 186 -4.93 -9.44 -8.36
CA MET A 186 -6.25 -9.27 -7.73
C MET A 186 -7.33 -8.91 -8.74
N THR A 187 -8.54 -9.42 -8.52
CA THR A 187 -9.77 -8.99 -9.21
C THR A 187 -10.26 -7.68 -8.61
N LEU A 188 -9.50 -6.60 -8.78
CA LEU A 188 -9.96 -5.26 -8.43
C LEU A 188 -10.72 -4.66 -9.61
N ASP A 189 -11.81 -3.96 -9.31
CA ASP A 189 -12.57 -3.24 -10.32
C ASP A 189 -11.68 -2.20 -11.02
N ARG A 190 -11.66 -2.23 -12.35
CA ARG A 190 -10.96 -1.26 -13.19
C ARG A 190 -11.30 0.18 -12.85
N THR A 191 -12.54 0.47 -12.43
CA THR A 191 -12.94 1.82 -12.04
C THR A 191 -12.15 2.31 -10.82
N VAL A 192 -11.98 1.45 -9.82
CA VAL A 192 -11.24 1.72 -8.58
C VAL A 192 -9.75 1.91 -8.89
N VAL A 193 -9.17 1.04 -9.72
CA VAL A 193 -7.76 1.15 -10.13
C VAL A 193 -7.52 2.44 -10.92
N SER A 194 -8.43 2.82 -11.81
CA SER A 194 -8.35 4.07 -12.58
C SER A 194 -8.44 5.30 -11.68
N ALA A 195 -9.37 5.30 -10.72
CA ALA A 195 -9.52 6.38 -9.75
C ALA A 195 -8.29 6.51 -8.85
N ALA A 196 -7.77 5.39 -8.33
CA ALA A 196 -6.55 5.33 -7.54
C ALA A 196 -5.34 5.82 -8.34
N SER A 197 -5.18 5.37 -9.58
CA SER A 197 -4.14 5.83 -10.51
C SER A 197 -4.20 7.34 -10.72
N LYS A 198 -5.39 7.88 -11.01
CA LYS A 198 -5.58 9.32 -11.23
C LYS A 198 -5.20 10.13 -9.99
N ARG A 199 -5.63 9.69 -8.81
CA ARG A 199 -5.31 10.35 -7.54
C ARG A 199 -3.82 10.28 -7.22
N LEU A 200 -3.20 9.10 -7.33
CA LEU A 200 -1.77 8.92 -7.06
C LEU A 200 -0.90 9.67 -8.06
N SER A 201 -1.29 9.72 -9.35
CA SER A 201 -0.59 10.51 -10.36
C SER A 201 -0.68 12.01 -10.09
N SER A 202 -1.78 12.47 -9.50
CA SER A 202 -1.92 13.87 -9.09
C SER A 202 -1.01 14.24 -7.91
N ILE A 203 -0.76 13.30 -7.00
CA ILE A 203 0.04 13.54 -5.78
C ILE A 203 1.54 13.35 -6.07
N TYR A 204 1.88 12.26 -6.75
CA TYR A 204 3.26 11.81 -6.96
C TYR A 204 3.81 12.08 -8.37
N GLY A 205 2.97 12.57 -9.30
CA GLY A 205 3.33 12.86 -10.68
C GLY A 205 2.89 11.77 -11.67
N SER A 206 2.73 12.16 -12.95
CA SER A 206 2.31 11.25 -14.02
C SER A 206 3.41 10.26 -14.40
N SER A 207 3.04 8.98 -14.53
CA SER A 207 3.91 7.93 -15.04
C SER A 207 3.32 7.22 -16.25
N LYS A 208 4.12 7.11 -17.31
CA LYS A 208 3.80 6.41 -18.56
C LYS A 208 3.69 4.89 -18.38
N GLY A 209 4.19 4.35 -17.26
CA GLY A 209 4.31 2.91 -17.05
C GLY A 209 3.00 2.19 -16.70
N LEU A 210 1.95 2.94 -16.33
CA LEU A 210 0.68 2.37 -15.87
C LEU A 210 -0.35 2.19 -16.99
N ASP A 211 -0.32 3.01 -18.02
CA ASP A 211 -1.28 2.95 -19.14
C ASP A 211 -1.26 1.59 -19.85
N ILE A 212 -0.06 1.00 -19.96
CA ILE A 212 0.14 -0.34 -20.53
C ILE A 212 -0.53 -1.41 -19.64
N ALA A 213 -0.46 -1.27 -18.32
CA ALA A 213 -1.06 -2.22 -17.39
C ALA A 213 -2.60 -2.11 -17.39
N LEU A 214 -3.15 -0.89 -17.39
CA LEU A 214 -4.60 -0.67 -17.50
C LEU A 214 -5.18 -1.24 -18.79
N SER A 215 -4.45 -1.11 -19.90
CA SER A 215 -4.84 -1.70 -21.19
C SER A 215 -4.88 -3.24 -21.13
N ARG A 216 -4.03 -3.88 -20.32
CA ARG A 216 -4.04 -5.34 -20.12
C ARG A 216 -5.27 -5.78 -19.33
N ILE A 217 -5.65 -5.05 -18.28
CA ILE A 217 -6.87 -5.34 -17.49
C ILE A 217 -8.08 -5.40 -18.39
N GLY A 218 -8.30 -4.35 -19.20
CA GLY A 218 -9.47 -4.31 -20.07
C GLY A 218 -9.54 -5.51 -21.02
N ARG A 219 -8.39 -6.06 -21.45
CA ARG A 219 -8.33 -7.29 -22.26
C ARG A 219 -8.60 -8.55 -21.43
N ILE A 220 -8.15 -8.61 -20.18
CA ILE A 220 -8.41 -9.73 -19.28
C ILE A 220 -9.90 -9.76 -18.92
N GLU A 221 -10.47 -8.62 -18.50
CA GLU A 221 -11.90 -8.48 -18.21
C GLU A 221 -12.78 -8.90 -19.38
N SER A 222 -12.44 -8.43 -20.59
CA SER A 222 -13.17 -8.82 -21.81
C SER A 222 -13.07 -10.32 -22.10
N ARG A 223 -11.99 -10.99 -21.67
CA ARG A 223 -11.83 -12.44 -21.83
C ARG A 223 -12.55 -13.21 -20.74
N THR A 224 -12.51 -12.73 -19.50
CA THR A 224 -13.22 -13.37 -18.39
C THR A 224 -14.73 -13.25 -18.57
N SER A 225 -15.24 -12.16 -19.14
CA SER A 225 -16.67 -12.04 -19.45
C SER A 225 -17.10 -13.06 -20.52
N VAL A 226 -16.29 -13.26 -21.56
CA VAL A 226 -16.55 -14.28 -22.59
C VAL A 226 -16.49 -15.69 -22.01
N LEU A 227 -15.54 -15.97 -21.10
CA LEU A 227 -15.45 -17.25 -20.43
C LEU A 227 -16.64 -17.49 -19.48
N ALA A 228 -17.09 -16.45 -18.76
CA ALA A 228 -18.28 -16.53 -17.91
C ALA A 228 -19.53 -16.84 -18.74
N GLU A 229 -19.71 -16.16 -19.88
CA GLU A 229 -20.82 -16.42 -20.81
C GLU A 229 -20.78 -17.85 -21.38
N LEU A 230 -19.59 -18.37 -21.70
CA LEU A 230 -19.43 -19.76 -22.15
C LEU A 230 -19.70 -20.76 -21.02
N SER A 231 -19.29 -20.47 -19.79
CA SER A 231 -19.56 -21.31 -18.62
C SER A 231 -21.05 -21.42 -18.35
N GLU A 232 -21.77 -20.30 -18.39
CA GLU A 232 -23.22 -20.24 -18.18
C GLU A 232 -23.97 -21.11 -19.20
N ARG A 233 -23.59 -21.02 -20.49
CA ARG A 233 -24.16 -21.88 -21.55
C ARG A 233 -23.93 -23.37 -21.31
N HIS A 234 -22.81 -23.75 -20.71
CA HIS A 234 -22.50 -25.15 -20.43
C HIS A 234 -23.20 -25.69 -19.18
N GLU A 235 -23.41 -24.86 -18.16
CA GLU A 235 -24.18 -25.25 -16.98
C GLU A 235 -25.65 -25.52 -17.34
N ASP A 236 -26.26 -24.67 -18.18
CA ASP A 236 -27.64 -24.87 -18.65
C ASP A 236 -27.81 -26.15 -19.48
N ALA A 237 -26.78 -26.51 -20.27
CA ALA A 237 -26.80 -27.73 -21.08
C ALA A 237 -26.74 -29.01 -20.23
N PHE A 238 -26.11 -28.97 -19.05
CA PHE A 238 -26.03 -30.11 -18.14
C PHE A 238 -27.36 -30.42 -17.44
N LEU A 239 -28.22 -29.41 -17.24
CA LEU A 239 -29.52 -29.55 -16.60
C LEU A 239 -30.61 -30.09 -17.54
N GLN A 240 -30.38 -30.06 -18.86
CA GLN A 240 -31.28 -30.62 -19.87
C GLN A 240 -31.03 -32.11 -20.12
N GLN A 241 -30.87 -32.92 -19.07
CA GLN A 241 -30.82 -34.37 -19.28
C GLN A 241 -32.15 -34.87 -19.88
N PRO A 242 -32.11 -35.61 -21.01
CA PRO A 242 -33.32 -36.12 -21.63
C PRO A 242 -34.01 -37.08 -20.67
N THR A 243 -35.24 -36.76 -20.29
CA THR A 243 -36.13 -37.69 -19.59
C THR A 243 -36.36 -38.89 -20.50
N LEU A 244 -35.70 -40.00 -20.20
CA LEU A 244 -35.93 -41.28 -20.87
C LEU A 244 -37.40 -41.67 -20.65
N VAL A 245 -38.17 -41.71 -21.74
CA VAL A 245 -39.54 -42.22 -21.81
C VAL A 245 -39.50 -43.72 -22.08
#